data_AF-A0A6F9AZH5-F1
#
_entry.id   AF-A0A6F9AZH5-F1
#
_cell.length_a   1.000
_cell.length_b   1.000
_cell.length_c   1.000
_cell.angle_alpha   90.00
_cell.angle_beta   90.00
_cell.angle_gamma   90.00
#
_symmetry.space_group_name_H-M   'P 1'
#
loop_
_entity.id
_entity.type
_entity.pdbx_description
1 polymer ?
#
loop_
_entity_poly.entity_id
_entity_poly.type
_entity_poly.pdbx_seq_one_letter_code
_entity_poly.pdbx_strand_id
1 'polypeptide(L)' 'MVLLARCEGHCSYTSRSDPLISFSSVLKQPFKSTCFCCKPHTSKLKAVRLRCAGGARITATYRYILACNCEECS' A
#
# COMPACT_ATOMS: atom_id res chain seq x y z
N MET A 1 2.50 8.08 23.55
CA MET A 1 2.19 8.58 22.18
C MET A 1 3.32 8.15 21.26
N VAL A 2 3.03 7.77 20.01
CA VAL A 2 4.03 7.32 19.03
C VAL A 2 3.87 8.17 17.77
N LEU A 3 4.96 8.72 17.23
CA LEU A 3 4.95 9.42 15.95
C LEU A 3 4.86 8.42 14.81
N LEU A 4 3.88 8.59 13.93
CA LEU A 4 3.70 7.81 12.71
C LEU A 4 3.83 8.72 11.49
N ALA A 5 4.08 8.09 10.34
CA ALA A 5 4.08 8.73 9.03
C ALA A 5 3.06 8.02 8.13
N ARG A 6 2.53 8.73 7.14
CA ARG A 6 1.56 8.21 6.16
C ARG A 6 1.86 8.76 4.76
N CYS A 7 1.44 8.02 3.74
CA CYS A 7 1.50 8.47 2.34
C CYS A 7 0.13 9.01 1.93
N GLU A 8 0.11 10.19 1.32
CA GLU A 8 -1.08 10.84 0.79
C GLU A 8 -0.68 11.78 -0.36
N GLY A 9 -1.52 11.89 -1.39
CA GLY A 9 -1.29 12.76 -2.54
C GLY A 9 -1.92 12.22 -3.81
N HIS A 10 -1.81 13.00 -4.88
CA HIS A 10 -2.27 12.62 -6.22
C HIS A 10 -1.06 12.27 -7.09
N CYS A 11 -1.09 11.09 -7.69
CA CYS A 11 -0.08 10.68 -8.65
C CYS A 11 -0.28 11.41 -9.99
N SER A 12 0.82 11.77 -10.65
CA SER A 12 0.79 12.51 -11.92
C SER A 12 0.34 11.66 -13.11
N TYR A 13 0.40 10.33 -12.99
CA TYR A 13 -0.02 9.40 -14.04
C TYR A 13 -1.55 9.27 -14.08
N THR A 14 -2.13 9.44 -15.27
CA THR A 14 -3.55 9.21 -15.47
C THR A 14 -3.86 7.71 -15.45
N SER A 15 -4.85 7.30 -14.64
CA SER A 15 -5.35 5.93 -14.66
C SER A 15 -6.10 5.63 -15.95
N ARG A 16 -5.89 4.46 -16.54
CA ARG A 16 -6.51 4.03 -17.79
C ARG A 16 -6.96 2.57 -17.72
N SER A 17 -8.02 2.23 -18.44
CA SER A 17 -8.50 0.86 -18.60
C SER A 17 -8.96 0.66 -20.04
N ASP A 18 -8.23 -0.16 -20.79
CA ASP A 18 -8.56 -0.47 -22.19
C ASP A 18 -9.13 -1.89 -22.30
N PRO A 19 -10.15 -2.11 -23.14
CA PRO A 19 -10.66 -3.46 -23.40
C PRO A 19 -9.63 -4.30 -24.16
N LEU A 20 -9.50 -5.57 -23.78
CA LEU A 20 -8.71 -6.57 -24.49
C LEU A 20 -9.61 -7.38 -25.40
N ILE A 21 -9.34 -7.33 -26.71
CA ILE A 21 -10.06 -8.13 -27.71
C ILE A 21 -9.43 -9.52 -27.76
N SER A 22 -10.23 -10.55 -27.48
CA SER A 22 -9.83 -11.95 -27.62
C SER A 22 -10.84 -12.67 -28.49
N PHE A 23 -10.33 -13.42 -29.48
CA PHE A 23 -11.12 -14.30 -30.35
C PHE A 23 -11.21 -15.72 -29.78
N SER A 24 -10.54 -16.00 -28.66
CA SER A 24 -10.72 -17.23 -27.89
C SER A 24 -12.10 -17.22 -27.21
N SER A 25 -12.75 -18.40 -27.11
CA SER A 25 -14.01 -18.59 -26.39
C SER A 25 -13.91 -18.32 -24.88
N VAL A 26 -12.68 -18.22 -24.34
CA VAL A 26 -12.40 -17.89 -22.95
C VAL A 26 -11.78 -16.51 -22.87
N LEU A 27 -12.45 -15.60 -22.17
CA LEU A 27 -11.93 -14.28 -21.81
C LEU A 27 -11.44 -14.32 -20.35
N LYS A 28 -10.12 -14.41 -20.12
CA LYS A 28 -9.56 -14.51 -18.75
C LYS A 28 -9.48 -13.15 -18.04
N GLN A 29 -9.08 -12.10 -18.77
CA GLN A 29 -8.99 -10.73 -18.24
C GLN A 29 -9.48 -9.74 -19.32
N PRO A 30 -10.66 -9.11 -19.14
CA PRO A 30 -11.30 -8.29 -20.16
C PRO A 30 -10.63 -6.94 -20.40
N PHE A 31 -9.79 -6.49 -19.48
CA PHE A 31 -9.21 -5.15 -19.52
C PHE A 31 -7.71 -5.18 -19.24
N LYS A 32 -6.98 -4.29 -19.92
CA LYS A 32 -5.63 -3.89 -19.54
C LYS A 32 -5.74 -2.56 -18.79
N SER A 33 -5.59 -2.62 -17.48
CA SER A 33 -5.69 -1.46 -16.59
C SER A 33 -4.31 -0.98 -16.18
N THR A 34 -4.14 0.34 -16.09
CA THR A 34 -2.95 1.00 -15.52
C THR A 34 -3.44 2.05 -14.51
N CYS A 35 -2.85 2.06 -13.33
CA CYS A 35 -3.28 2.87 -12.21
C CYS A 35 -2.09 3.05 -11.28
N PHE A 36 -1.89 4.26 -10.74
CA PHE A 36 -0.80 4.56 -9.83
C PHE A 36 -1.34 5.13 -8.52
N CYS A 37 -0.88 4.57 -7.40
CA CYS A 37 -1.27 4.97 -6.05
C CYS A 37 -0.07 5.50 -5.28
N CYS A 38 -0.28 6.52 -4.44
CA CYS A 38 0.72 6.98 -3.48
C CYS A 38 0.87 5.93 -2.38
N LYS A 39 1.94 5.12 -2.45
CA LYS A 39 2.22 3.99 -1.55
C LYS A 39 3.55 4.22 -0.79
N PRO A 40 3.74 3.55 0.35
CA PRO A 40 5.02 3.56 1.06
C PRO A 40 6.11 2.85 0.27
N HIS A 41 7.16 3.58 -0.13
CA HIS A 41 8.27 3.03 -0.88
C HIS A 41 9.32 2.39 0.04
N THR A 42 9.76 3.15 1.05
CA THR A 42 10.72 2.67 2.06
C THR A 42 10.14 2.85 3.45
N SER A 43 10.38 1.87 4.32
CA SER A 43 9.91 1.88 5.70
C SER A 43 10.84 1.10 6.61
N LYS A 44 10.83 1.45 7.90
CA LYS A 44 11.56 0.74 8.95
C LYS A 44 10.59 0.01 9.87
N LEU A 45 10.81 -1.28 10.10
CA LEU A 45 10.07 -2.02 11.12
C LEU A 45 10.46 -1.50 12.51
N LYS A 46 9.46 -1.19 13.33
CA LYS A 46 9.62 -0.75 14.72
C LYS A 46 8.76 -1.61 15.64
N ALA A 47 9.19 -1.71 16.90
CA ALA A 47 8.45 -2.39 17.94
C ALA A 47 8.31 -1.46 19.16
N VAL A 48 7.18 -1.54 19.85
CA VAL A 48 6.94 -0.87 21.13
C VAL A 48 6.37 -1.87 22.12
N ARG A 49 6.87 -1.83 23.36
CA ARG A 49 6.40 -2.71 24.43
C ARG A 49 5.42 -1.96 25.31
N LEU A 50 4.15 -2.33 25.20
CA LEU A 50 3.06 -1.79 26.00
C LEU A 50 3.04 -2.45 27.38
N ARG A 51 2.63 -1.67 28.38
CA ARG A 51 2.30 -2.17 29.71
C ARG A 51 0.79 -2.16 29.84
N CYS A 52 0.20 -3.32 30.06
CA CYS A 52 -1.24 -3.50 30.20
C CYS A 52 -1.61 -3.63 31.69
N ALA A 53 -2.91 -3.60 31.96
CA ALA A 53 -3.44 -3.92 33.29
C ALA A 53 -2.96 -5.32 33.74
N GLY A 54 -2.75 -5.50 35.05
CA GLY A 54 -2.24 -6.75 35.60
C GLY A 54 -0.73 -6.99 35.37
N GLY A 55 0.04 -5.97 34.96
CA GLY A 55 1.49 -6.07 34.78
C GLY A 55 1.93 -6.80 33.50
N ALA A 56 0.98 -7.25 32.69
CA ALA A 56 1.25 -7.89 31.40
C ALA A 56 2.00 -6.92 30.46
N ARG A 57 2.94 -7.47 29.69
CA ARG A 57 3.71 -6.71 28.70
C ARG A 57 3.44 -7.26 27.30
N ILE A 58 2.89 -6.44 26.43
CA ILE A 58 2.54 -6.81 25.05
C ILE A 58 3.43 -6.04 24.07
N THR A 59 3.98 -6.73 23.06
CA THR A 59 4.78 -6.08 22.02
C THR A 59 3.90 -5.80 20.80
N ALA A 60 3.80 -4.53 20.42
CA ALA A 60 3.18 -4.12 19.17
C ALA A 60 4.27 -3.79 18.15
N THR A 61 4.09 -4.22 16.90
CA THR A 61 5.00 -3.91 15.79
C THR A 61 4.29 -3.06 14.75
N TYR A 62 5.02 -2.15 14.11
CA TYR A 62 4.50 -1.29 13.06
C TYR A 62 5.62 -0.89 12.11
N ARG A 63 5.26 -0.40 10.91
CA ARG A 63 6.22 0.17 9.96
C ARG A 63 6.20 1.69 10.05
N TYR A 64 7.36 2.30 10.23
CA TYR A 64 7.54 3.74 10.14
C TYR A 64 7.99 4.08 8.73
N ILE A 65 7.12 4.76 7.98
CA ILE A 65 7.32 5.13 6.58
C ILE A 65 8.41 6.21 6.49
N LEU A 66 9.36 6.04 5.58
CA LEU A 66 10.48 6.96 5.35
C LEU A 66 10.34 7.71 4.02
N ALA A 67 9.77 7.07 3.00
CA ALA A 67 9.48 7.70 1.72
C ALA A 67 8.22 7.10 1.10
N CYS A 68 7.55 7.90 0.28
CA CYS A 68 6.38 7.51 -0.52
C CYS A 68 6.70 7.69 -2.00
N ASN A 69 6.09 6.88 -2.85
CA ASN A 69 6.19 7.00 -4.31
C ASN A 69 4.84 6.63 -4.96
N CYS A 70 4.74 6.89 -6.27
CA CYS A 70 3.63 6.41 -7.08
C CYS A 70 3.98 5.06 -7.66
N GLU A 71 3.25 4.02 -7.23
CA GLU A 71 3.45 2.63 -7.66
C GLU A 71 2.18 2.09 -8.32
N GLU A 72 2.33 1.11 -9.20
CA GLU A 72 1.21 0.47 -9.89
C GLU A 72 0.23 -0.15 -8.87
N CYS A 73 -1.06 -0.09 -9.19
CA CYS A 73 -2.11 -0.49 -8.27
C CYS A 73 -2.09 -2.01 -7.99
N SER A 74 -1.97 -2.81 -9.06
CA SER A 74 -2.01 -4.28 -9.08
C SER A 74 -0.65 -4.92 -8.95
#